data_AF-A0AAU2K0N9-F1
#
_entry.id   AF-A0AAU2K0N9-F1
#
_cell.length_a   1.000
_cell.length_b   1.000
_cell.length_c   1.000
_cell.angle_alpha   90.00
_cell.angle_beta   90.00
_cell.angle_gamma   90.00
#
_symmetry.space_group_name_H-M   'P 1'
#
loop_
_entity.id
_entity.type
_entity.pdbx_description
1 polymer ?
#
loop_
_entity_poly.entity_id
_entity_poly.type
_entity_poly.pdbx_seq_one_letter_code
_entity_poly.pdbx_strand_id
1 'polypeptide(L)'
;MDSELREFDRIRTVLSQYRRMCTGEPIPFPEAPPWPRHSRSEAEFDAVVSAAYKLWRESWKLDVGFLLGQRGGSHEAARAFERLVNSLRTAAQHHDNPAATEARAVWTAAACGARSPSTAEEWTACGRALMTELNAAVDCLVAIAAQGRNQPAFRTGWRVKGTANAAVAVTSVIADLGMQLNPGQHGFHVSNVERRLKNYRFRLGETAEDVLAAFAVCSLVAQLNPLPCAHGTLLEELGVLGVRDEAAMALRLAHSVAEISRTHGETYLKLVTSTWTALHPQPER
;
A
#
# COMPACT_ATOMS: atom_id res chain seq x y z
N MET A 1 -27.99 8.64 10.68
CA MET A 1 -26.99 8.18 9.71
C MET A 1 -27.01 9.05 8.47
N ASP A 2 -28.17 9.55 8.02
CA ASP A 2 -28.25 10.45 6.86
C ASP A 2 -27.41 11.73 6.98
N SER A 3 -27.36 12.35 8.17
CA SER A 3 -26.47 13.49 8.44
C SER A 3 -25.00 13.12 8.25
N GLU A 4 -24.59 12.01 8.84
CA GLU A 4 -23.20 11.54 8.79
C GLU A 4 -22.79 11.12 7.37
N LEU A 5 -23.72 10.54 6.59
CA LEU A 5 -23.51 10.18 5.19
C LEU A 5 -23.39 11.40 4.28
N ARG A 6 -24.23 12.43 4.48
CA ARG A 6 -24.09 13.70 3.74
C ARG A 6 -22.75 14.37 4.03
N GLU A 7 -22.31 14.33 5.28
CA GLU A 7 -21.01 14.86 5.64
C GLU A 7 -19.87 14.06 5.00
N PHE A 8 -19.94 12.73 5.06
CA PHE A 8 -19.02 11.84 4.38
C PHE A 8 -18.91 12.14 2.87
N ASP A 9 -20.05 12.34 2.21
CA ASP A 9 -20.12 12.68 0.79
C ASP A 9 -19.45 14.04 0.49
N ARG A 10 -19.67 15.03 1.35
CA ARG A 10 -19.05 16.36 1.24
C ARG A 10 -17.53 16.25 1.36
N ILE A 11 -17.01 15.64 2.43
CA ILE A 11 -15.58 15.59 2.72
C ILE A 11 -14.83 14.67 1.75
N ARG A 12 -15.41 13.54 1.32
CA ARG A 12 -14.78 12.68 0.30
C ARG A 12 -14.69 13.40 -1.05
N THR A 13 -15.67 14.24 -1.38
CA THR A 13 -15.65 15.04 -2.61
C THR A 13 -14.49 16.02 -2.58
N VAL A 14 -14.25 16.68 -1.45
CA VAL A 14 -13.08 17.57 -1.26
C VAL A 14 -11.77 16.79 -1.39
N LEU A 15 -11.65 15.63 -0.71
CA LEU A 15 -10.45 14.78 -0.83
C LEU A 15 -10.20 14.35 -2.29
N SER A 16 -11.26 13.94 -2.99
CA SER A 16 -11.21 13.54 -4.40
C SER A 16 -10.73 14.68 -5.31
N GLN A 17 -11.20 15.91 -5.06
CA GLN A 17 -10.72 17.10 -5.78
C GLN A 17 -9.23 17.34 -5.53
N TYR A 18 -8.76 17.23 -4.28
CA TYR A 18 -7.33 17.40 -3.98
C TYR A 18 -6.47 16.31 -4.62
N ARG A 19 -6.93 15.06 -4.63
CA ARG A 19 -6.24 13.99 -5.37
C ARG A 19 -6.19 14.30 -6.86
N ARG A 20 -7.29 14.77 -7.46
CA ARG A 20 -7.34 15.16 -8.88
C ARG A 20 -6.37 16.30 -9.19
N MET A 21 -6.28 17.32 -8.33
CA MET A 21 -5.32 18.41 -8.50
C MET A 21 -3.86 17.95 -8.45
N CYS A 22 -3.55 16.93 -7.64
CA CYS A 22 -2.19 16.43 -7.48
C CYS A 22 -1.81 15.41 -8.57
N THR A 23 -2.73 14.50 -8.87
CA THR A 23 -2.47 13.27 -9.64
C THR A 23 -3.09 13.28 -11.03
N GLY A 24 -4.08 14.13 -11.28
CA GLY A 24 -4.91 14.11 -12.50
C GLY A 24 -6.19 13.27 -12.35
N GLU A 25 -6.29 12.44 -11.31
CA GLU A 25 -7.36 11.47 -11.14
C GLU A 25 -8.11 11.63 -9.79
N PRO A 26 -9.44 11.42 -9.77
CA PRO A 26 -10.21 11.42 -8.52
C PRO A 26 -9.85 10.24 -7.61
N ILE A 27 -10.14 10.32 -6.31
CA ILE A 27 -9.98 9.16 -5.42
C ILE A 27 -11.01 8.09 -5.80
N PRO A 28 -10.61 6.82 -5.96
CA PRO A 28 -11.54 5.78 -6.37
C PRO A 28 -12.61 5.59 -5.31
N PHE A 29 -13.87 5.49 -5.71
CA PHE A 29 -14.95 5.12 -4.80
C PHE A 29 -15.62 3.87 -5.35
N PRO A 30 -15.79 2.80 -4.53
CA PRO A 30 -16.40 1.58 -5.02
C PRO A 30 -17.82 1.87 -5.50
N GLU A 31 -18.09 1.58 -6.77
CA GLU A 31 -19.41 1.76 -7.38
C GLU A 31 -20.40 0.69 -6.88
N ALA A 32 -19.90 -0.47 -6.46
CA ALA A 32 -20.70 -1.57 -5.95
C ALA A 32 -19.99 -2.35 -4.83
N PRO A 33 -20.74 -2.86 -3.83
CA PRO A 33 -22.15 -2.58 -3.56
C PRO A 33 -22.37 -1.13 -3.06
N PRO A 34 -23.59 -0.58 -3.18
CA PRO A 34 -23.89 0.75 -2.66
C PRO A 34 -23.62 0.84 -1.16
N TRP A 35 -23.19 2.02 -0.71
CA TRP A 35 -22.86 2.25 0.70
C TRP A 35 -24.07 2.00 1.61
N PRO A 36 -23.91 1.24 2.71
CA PRO A 36 -25.02 0.97 3.64
C PRO A 36 -25.60 2.25 4.25
N ARG A 37 -26.92 2.43 4.14
CA ARG A 37 -27.61 3.65 4.62
C ARG A 37 -28.21 3.51 6.01
N HIS A 38 -28.33 2.28 6.51
CA HIS A 38 -28.95 1.96 7.79
C HIS A 38 -28.09 0.95 8.57
N SER A 39 -28.33 0.89 9.88
CA SER A 39 -27.64 0.02 10.82
C SER A 39 -28.64 -0.34 11.93
N ARG A 40 -29.74 -1.02 11.60
CA ARG A 40 -30.84 -1.34 12.54
C ARG A 40 -30.71 -2.72 13.17
N SER A 41 -29.69 -3.47 12.79
CA SER A 41 -29.38 -4.79 13.32
C SER A 41 -27.87 -4.98 13.34
N GLU A 42 -27.42 -6.03 14.02
CA GLU A 42 -26.00 -6.42 14.00
C GLU A 42 -25.49 -6.66 12.59
N ALA A 43 -26.25 -7.39 11.76
CA ALA A 43 -25.87 -7.69 10.39
C ALA A 43 -25.75 -6.43 9.53
N GLU A 44 -26.64 -5.45 9.71
CA GLU A 44 -26.55 -4.16 9.02
C GLU A 44 -25.35 -3.34 9.53
N PHE A 45 -25.05 -3.37 10.82
CA PHE A 45 -23.86 -2.73 11.37
C PHE A 45 -22.57 -3.36 10.81
N ASP A 46 -22.49 -4.68 10.76
CA ASP A 46 -21.36 -5.41 10.16
C ASP A 46 -21.20 -5.08 8.68
N ALA A 47 -22.29 -4.83 7.95
CA ALA A 47 -22.24 -4.34 6.58
C ALA A 47 -21.60 -2.94 6.50
N VAL A 48 -21.93 -2.02 7.42
CA VAL A 48 -21.28 -0.69 7.52
C VAL A 48 -19.79 -0.84 7.81
N VAL A 49 -19.41 -1.69 8.79
CA VAL A 49 -18.01 -1.99 9.12
C VAL A 49 -17.26 -2.54 7.91
N SER A 50 -17.88 -3.48 7.18
CA SER A 50 -17.29 -4.09 5.99
C SER A 50 -17.09 -3.07 4.87
N ALA A 51 -18.07 -2.20 4.61
CA ALA A 51 -17.96 -1.14 3.61
C ALA A 51 -16.85 -0.13 3.97
N ALA A 52 -16.81 0.31 5.23
CA ALA A 52 -15.78 1.21 5.74
C ALA A 52 -14.37 0.60 5.65
N TYR A 53 -14.23 -0.68 6.02
CA TYR A 53 -12.97 -1.40 5.88
C TYR A 53 -12.53 -1.50 4.42
N LYS A 54 -13.41 -1.95 3.52
CA LYS A 54 -13.10 -2.11 2.09
C LYS A 54 -12.67 -0.78 1.49
N LEU A 55 -13.38 0.30 1.80
CA LEU A 55 -13.01 1.63 1.36
C LEU A 55 -11.61 2.01 1.87
N TRP A 56 -11.37 1.95 3.18
CA TRP A 56 -10.15 2.44 3.80
C TRP A 56 -8.90 1.58 3.50
N ARG A 57 -9.06 0.25 3.53
CA ARG A 57 -7.96 -0.73 3.50
C ARG A 57 -7.75 -1.37 2.14
N GLU A 58 -8.74 -1.36 1.28
CA GLU A 58 -8.66 -1.97 -0.05
C GLU A 58 -8.65 -0.86 -1.11
N SER A 59 -9.70 -0.04 -1.18
CA SER A 59 -9.84 0.98 -2.24
C SER A 59 -8.88 2.17 -2.08
N TRP A 60 -8.73 2.71 -0.87
CA TRP A 60 -7.93 3.90 -0.59
C TRP A 60 -6.55 3.58 0.00
N LYS A 61 -6.14 2.31 0.01
CA LYS A 61 -4.93 1.83 0.69
C LYS A 61 -3.68 2.65 0.35
N LEU A 62 -3.46 2.93 -0.94
CA LEU A 62 -2.28 3.65 -1.43
C LEU A 62 -2.37 5.14 -1.10
N ASP A 63 -3.54 5.76 -1.28
CA ASP A 63 -3.78 7.17 -0.97
C ASP A 63 -3.66 7.44 0.54
N VAL A 64 -4.32 6.64 1.38
CA VAL A 64 -4.21 6.68 2.85
C VAL A 64 -2.76 6.47 3.28
N GLY A 65 -2.08 5.46 2.71
CA GLY A 65 -0.68 5.18 3.02
C GLY A 65 0.25 6.35 2.66
N PHE A 66 0.04 6.99 1.50
CA PHE A 66 0.78 8.18 1.10
C PHE A 66 0.57 9.35 2.06
N LEU A 67 -0.69 9.67 2.37
CA LEU A 67 -1.05 10.82 3.22
C LEU A 67 -0.57 10.63 4.66
N LEU A 68 -0.77 9.44 5.24
CA LEU A 68 -0.30 9.15 6.60
C LEU A 68 1.23 9.03 6.73
N GLY A 69 1.95 8.92 5.60
CA GLY A 69 3.41 8.92 5.53
C GLY A 69 4.05 10.32 5.48
N GLN A 70 3.24 11.38 5.37
CA GLN A 70 3.74 12.75 5.40
C GLN A 70 4.23 13.14 6.79
N ARG A 71 5.11 14.15 6.86
CA ARG A 71 5.59 14.71 8.14
C ARG A 71 4.79 15.98 8.43
N GLY A 72 4.44 16.18 9.70
CA GLY A 72 3.69 17.36 10.16
C GLY A 72 2.18 17.11 10.17
N GLY A 73 1.51 17.60 11.22
CA GLY A 73 0.08 17.39 11.46
C GLY A 73 -0.23 16.23 12.41
N SER A 74 -1.38 16.30 13.09
CA SER A 74 -1.90 15.17 13.86
C SER A 74 -2.55 14.17 12.91
N HIS A 75 -2.04 12.93 12.92
CA HIS A 75 -2.60 11.80 12.18
C HIS A 75 -3.49 10.91 13.06
N GLU A 76 -3.84 11.40 14.25
CA GLU A 76 -4.42 10.60 15.31
C GLU A 76 -5.78 10.02 14.93
N ALA A 77 -6.70 10.85 14.43
CA ALA A 77 -8.04 10.42 14.02
C ALA A 77 -7.98 9.32 12.94
N ALA A 78 -7.20 9.54 11.88
CA ALA A 78 -7.06 8.56 10.80
C ALA A 78 -6.41 7.24 11.26
N ARG A 79 -5.40 7.31 12.14
CA ARG A 79 -4.78 6.10 12.71
C ARG A 79 -5.67 5.39 13.73
N ALA A 80 -6.44 6.13 14.51
CA ALA A 80 -7.42 5.58 15.45
C ALA A 80 -8.52 4.84 14.70
N PHE A 81 -9.06 5.45 13.64
CA PHE A 81 -10.04 4.82 12.76
C PHE A 81 -9.49 3.57 12.07
N GLU A 82 -8.25 3.60 11.55
CA GLU A 82 -7.61 2.41 10.94
C GLU A 82 -7.57 1.22 11.91
N ARG A 83 -7.22 1.47 13.19
CA ARG A 83 -7.23 0.43 14.23
C ARG A 83 -8.65 -0.03 14.55
N LEU A 84 -9.57 0.91 14.73
CA LEU A 84 -10.98 0.64 15.06
C LEU A 84 -11.64 -0.26 14.01
N VAL A 85 -11.61 0.13 12.74
CA VAL A 85 -12.32 -0.60 11.67
C VAL A 85 -11.72 -1.99 11.47
N ASN A 86 -10.41 -2.16 11.70
CA ASN A 86 -9.75 -3.45 11.65
C ASN A 86 -10.20 -4.35 12.82
N SER A 87 -10.26 -3.82 14.04
CA SER A 87 -10.73 -4.57 15.22
C SER A 87 -12.19 -4.98 15.08
N LEU A 88 -13.07 -4.07 14.65
CA LEU A 88 -14.50 -4.35 14.46
C LEU A 88 -14.72 -5.43 13.39
N ARG A 89 -14.00 -5.36 12.26
CA ARG A 89 -14.08 -6.39 11.21
C ARG A 89 -13.55 -7.74 11.68
N THR A 90 -12.44 -7.74 12.42
CA THR A 90 -11.85 -8.97 12.97
C THR A 90 -12.85 -9.66 13.92
N ALA A 91 -13.49 -8.90 14.80
CA ALA A 91 -14.51 -9.44 15.70
C ALA A 91 -15.72 -10.04 14.96
N ALA A 92 -16.16 -9.40 13.86
CA ALA A 92 -17.28 -9.90 13.06
C ALA A 92 -16.94 -11.21 12.29
N GLN A 93 -15.67 -11.38 11.88
CA GLN A 93 -15.24 -12.53 11.07
C GLN A 93 -14.63 -13.68 11.88
N HIS A 94 -14.12 -13.40 13.08
CA HIS A 94 -13.36 -14.33 13.92
C HIS A 94 -13.87 -14.27 15.36
N HIS A 95 -14.98 -14.96 15.62
CA HIS A 95 -15.61 -15.07 16.94
C HIS A 95 -14.73 -15.81 17.96
N ASP A 96 -13.72 -16.54 17.49
CA ASP A 96 -12.70 -17.22 18.28
C ASP A 96 -11.56 -16.31 18.72
N ASN A 97 -11.55 -15.02 18.32
CA ASN A 97 -10.57 -14.03 18.77
C ASN A 97 -11.10 -13.24 19.98
N PRO A 98 -10.69 -13.57 21.23
CA PRO A 98 -11.27 -12.94 22.41
C PRO A 98 -10.90 -11.46 22.52
N ALA A 99 -9.69 -11.10 22.10
CA ALA A 99 -9.20 -9.73 22.14
C ALA A 99 -9.98 -8.80 21.19
N ALA A 100 -10.29 -9.28 19.97
CA ALA A 100 -11.10 -8.51 19.03
C ALA A 100 -12.55 -8.38 19.52
N THR A 101 -13.11 -9.45 20.09
CA THR A 101 -14.47 -9.46 20.66
C THR A 101 -14.60 -8.50 21.84
N GLU A 102 -13.62 -8.50 22.74
CA GLU A 102 -13.57 -7.57 23.88
C GLU A 102 -13.41 -6.12 23.41
N ALA A 103 -12.53 -5.85 22.44
CA ALA A 103 -12.37 -4.52 21.87
C ALA A 103 -13.67 -4.00 21.22
N ARG A 104 -14.42 -4.86 20.51
CA ARG A 104 -15.74 -4.53 19.97
C ARG A 104 -16.72 -4.19 21.09
N ALA A 105 -16.81 -5.02 22.14
CA ALA A 105 -17.72 -4.80 23.28
C ALA A 105 -17.40 -3.51 24.06
N VAL A 106 -16.12 -3.20 24.25
CA VAL A 106 -15.68 -1.93 24.87
C VAL A 106 -16.06 -0.74 24.01
N TRP A 107 -15.82 -0.83 22.70
CA TRP A 107 -16.17 0.25 21.78
C TRP A 107 -17.68 0.46 21.66
N THR A 108 -18.49 -0.59 21.55
CA THR A 108 -19.96 -0.46 21.48
C THR A 108 -20.54 0.16 22.75
N ALA A 109 -20.01 -0.21 23.92
CA ALA A 109 -20.40 0.41 25.19
C ALA A 109 -20.15 1.91 25.20
N ALA A 110 -18.98 2.35 24.72
CA ALA A 110 -18.61 3.77 24.67
C ALA A 110 -19.35 4.54 23.57
N ALA A 111 -19.52 3.94 22.39
CA ALA A 111 -20.02 4.60 21.19
C ALA A 111 -21.55 4.68 21.12
N CYS A 112 -22.24 3.66 21.62
CA CYS A 112 -23.69 3.50 21.48
C CYS A 112 -24.41 3.26 22.82
N GLY A 113 -23.70 3.33 23.95
CA GLY A 113 -24.28 3.26 25.31
C GLY A 113 -24.61 1.86 25.80
N ALA A 114 -24.35 0.81 24.99
CA ALA A 114 -24.66 -0.57 25.32
C ALA A 114 -23.48 -1.50 25.00
N ARG A 115 -23.08 -2.34 25.97
CA ARG A 115 -22.05 -3.37 25.75
C ARG A 115 -22.45 -4.36 24.66
N SER A 116 -23.72 -4.76 24.65
CA SER A 116 -24.31 -5.65 23.65
C SER A 116 -25.59 -5.01 23.10
N PRO A 117 -25.49 -4.23 22.01
CA PRO A 117 -26.66 -3.63 21.37
C PRO A 117 -27.68 -4.70 21.00
N SER A 118 -28.95 -4.49 21.34
CA SER A 118 -30.04 -5.45 21.16
C SER A 118 -31.24 -4.85 20.44
N THR A 119 -31.35 -3.53 20.43
CA THR A 119 -32.44 -2.79 19.78
C THR A 119 -31.97 -2.13 18.49
N ALA A 120 -32.93 -1.86 17.59
CA ALA A 120 -32.64 -1.15 16.35
C ALA A 120 -32.07 0.27 16.58
N GLU A 121 -32.47 0.92 17.68
CA GLU A 121 -31.98 2.26 18.04
C GLU A 121 -30.51 2.23 18.47
N GLU A 122 -30.12 1.26 19.31
CA GLU A 122 -28.72 1.07 19.74
C GLU A 122 -27.82 0.74 18.54
N TRP A 123 -28.25 -0.18 17.66
CA TRP A 123 -27.51 -0.46 16.42
C TRP A 123 -27.38 0.78 15.53
N THR A 124 -28.43 1.60 15.46
CA THR A 124 -28.40 2.83 14.67
C THR A 124 -27.44 3.84 15.29
N ALA A 125 -27.36 3.90 16.62
CA ALA A 125 -26.37 4.69 17.33
C ALA A 125 -24.94 4.21 17.03
N CYS A 126 -24.68 2.90 17.02
CA CYS A 126 -23.37 2.35 16.67
C CYS A 126 -22.97 2.72 15.24
N GLY A 127 -23.88 2.56 14.28
CA GLY A 127 -23.64 2.94 12.88
C GLY A 127 -23.31 4.43 12.72
N ARG A 128 -24.06 5.31 13.41
CA ARG A 128 -23.76 6.76 13.43
C ARG A 128 -22.39 7.05 14.01
N ALA A 129 -22.05 6.46 15.15
CA ALA A 129 -20.76 6.68 15.81
C ALA A 129 -19.58 6.24 14.92
N LEU A 130 -19.69 5.08 14.25
CA LEU A 130 -18.68 4.63 13.29
C LEU A 130 -18.52 5.59 12.11
N MET A 131 -19.63 6.11 11.57
CA MET A 131 -19.58 7.10 10.50
C MET A 131 -18.96 8.43 10.96
N THR A 132 -19.20 8.86 12.19
CA THR A 132 -18.54 10.05 12.76
C THR A 132 -17.02 9.86 12.83
N GLU A 133 -16.55 8.70 13.29
CA GLU A 133 -15.12 8.37 13.33
C GLU A 133 -14.51 8.30 11.92
N LEU A 134 -15.23 7.72 10.95
CA LEU A 134 -14.82 7.73 9.55
C LEU A 134 -14.71 9.17 9.03
N ASN A 135 -15.69 10.03 9.33
CA ASN A 135 -15.68 11.42 8.87
C ASN A 135 -14.49 12.19 9.43
N ALA A 136 -14.21 12.06 10.73
CA ALA A 136 -13.04 12.67 11.36
C ALA A 136 -11.72 12.16 10.73
N ALA A 137 -11.66 10.87 10.41
CA ALA A 137 -10.52 10.28 9.72
C ALA A 137 -10.32 10.82 8.30
N VAL A 138 -11.41 10.98 7.52
CA VAL A 138 -11.34 11.55 6.17
C VAL A 138 -11.00 13.04 6.21
N ASP A 139 -11.55 13.81 7.15
CA ASP A 139 -11.18 15.22 7.34
C ASP A 139 -9.70 15.40 7.68
N CYS A 140 -9.13 14.48 8.48
CA CYS A 140 -7.69 14.43 8.72
C CYS A 140 -6.91 14.25 7.41
N LEU A 141 -7.33 13.34 6.52
CA LEU A 141 -6.72 13.15 5.20
C LEU A 141 -6.86 14.40 4.31
N VAL A 142 -8.02 15.05 4.33
CA VAL A 142 -8.30 16.31 3.63
C VAL A 142 -7.34 17.41 4.09
N ALA A 143 -7.12 17.54 5.41
CA ALA A 143 -6.21 18.54 5.96
C ALA A 143 -4.75 18.30 5.52
N ILE A 144 -4.28 17.05 5.54
CA ILE A 144 -2.94 16.68 5.04
C ILE A 144 -2.82 17.03 3.55
N ALA A 145 -3.82 16.64 2.75
CA ALA A 145 -3.85 16.93 1.32
C ALA A 145 -3.87 18.44 1.02
N ALA A 146 -4.63 19.23 1.79
CA ALA A 146 -4.67 20.68 1.65
C ALA A 146 -3.31 21.35 1.91
N GLN A 147 -2.56 20.86 2.90
CA GLN A 147 -1.22 21.37 3.22
C GLN A 147 -0.18 21.01 2.15
N GLY A 148 -0.28 19.80 1.59
CA GLY A 148 0.68 19.28 0.63
C GLY A 148 0.44 19.69 -0.83
N ARG A 149 -0.80 19.95 -1.24
CA ARG A 149 -1.17 20.05 -2.68
C ARG A 149 -0.41 21.10 -3.50
N ASN A 150 0.10 22.15 -2.86
CA ASN A 150 0.87 23.20 -3.55
C ASN A 150 2.37 22.87 -3.69
N GLN A 151 2.84 21.79 -3.07
CA GLN A 151 4.24 21.38 -3.08
C GLN A 151 4.49 20.40 -4.24
N PRO A 152 5.41 20.70 -5.19
CA PRO A 152 5.68 19.82 -6.33
C PRO A 152 6.06 18.39 -5.92
N ALA A 153 6.93 18.24 -4.92
CA ALA A 153 7.36 16.93 -4.42
C ALA A 153 6.20 16.09 -3.85
N PHE A 154 5.25 16.73 -3.16
CA PHE A 154 4.05 16.06 -2.65
C PHE A 154 3.16 15.57 -3.80
N ARG A 155 2.91 16.41 -4.80
CA ARG A 155 2.08 16.03 -5.96
C ARG A 155 2.69 14.87 -6.74
N THR A 156 4.00 14.95 -7.02
CA THR A 156 4.74 13.88 -7.70
C THR A 156 4.69 12.60 -6.88
N GLY A 157 5.02 12.67 -5.58
CA GLY A 157 4.98 11.49 -4.71
C GLY A 157 3.60 10.83 -4.63
N TRP A 158 2.52 11.63 -4.57
CA TRP A 158 1.16 11.10 -4.55
C TRP A 158 0.81 10.45 -5.89
N ARG A 159 1.11 11.11 -7.01
CA ARG A 159 0.86 10.57 -8.36
C ARG A 159 1.55 9.24 -8.55
N VAL A 160 2.83 9.19 -8.22
CA VAL A 160 3.67 8.00 -8.37
C VAL A 160 3.15 6.85 -7.50
N LYS A 161 2.70 7.10 -6.26
CA LYS A 161 2.04 6.06 -5.44
C LYS A 161 0.66 5.66 -5.95
N GLY A 162 -0.10 6.59 -6.53
CA GLY A 162 -1.43 6.32 -7.06
C GLY A 162 -1.42 5.42 -8.30
N THR A 163 -0.36 5.48 -9.10
CA THR A 163 -0.19 4.64 -10.30
C THR A 163 0.63 3.37 -10.06
N ALA A 164 1.14 3.18 -8.83
CA ALA A 164 2.01 2.07 -8.48
C ALA A 164 1.23 0.74 -8.44
N ASN A 165 1.58 -0.22 -9.30
CA ASN A 165 1.03 -1.58 -9.27
C ASN A 165 2.13 -2.60 -8.92
N ALA A 166 2.19 -2.96 -7.63
CA ALA A 166 3.17 -3.92 -7.13
C ALA A 166 3.00 -5.31 -7.77
N ALA A 167 1.78 -5.73 -8.10
CA ALA A 167 1.54 -7.04 -8.71
C ALA A 167 2.11 -7.11 -10.13
N VAL A 168 1.93 -6.06 -10.92
CA VAL A 168 2.52 -5.95 -12.27
C VAL A 168 4.04 -5.94 -12.18
N ALA A 169 4.63 -5.12 -11.29
CA ALA A 169 6.07 -5.06 -11.13
C ALA A 169 6.68 -6.41 -10.69
N VAL A 170 6.07 -7.09 -9.71
CA VAL A 170 6.52 -8.43 -9.28
C VAL A 170 6.42 -9.43 -10.42
N THR A 171 5.33 -9.40 -11.20
CA THR A 171 5.15 -10.32 -12.33
C THR A 171 6.19 -10.08 -13.42
N SER A 172 6.50 -8.81 -13.73
CA SER A 172 7.56 -8.45 -14.68
C SER A 172 8.92 -8.97 -14.23
N VAL A 173 9.30 -8.71 -12.97
CA VAL A 173 10.60 -9.16 -12.45
C VAL A 173 10.68 -10.69 -12.40
N ILE A 174 9.60 -11.40 -12.08
CA ILE A 174 9.58 -12.87 -12.15
C ILE A 174 9.92 -13.35 -13.57
N ALA A 175 9.35 -12.70 -14.59
CA ALA A 175 9.64 -13.01 -15.99
C ALA A 175 11.10 -12.69 -16.35
N ASP A 176 11.62 -11.53 -15.95
CA ASP A 176 13.03 -11.13 -16.16
C ASP A 176 14.02 -12.14 -15.55
N LEU A 177 13.62 -12.79 -14.45
CA LEU A 177 14.44 -13.79 -13.75
C LEU A 177 14.20 -15.23 -14.24
N GLY A 178 13.28 -15.45 -15.18
CA GLY A 178 12.89 -16.80 -15.62
C GLY A 178 12.31 -17.66 -14.48
N MET A 179 11.77 -17.04 -13.43
CA MET A 179 11.23 -17.74 -12.25
C MET A 179 9.79 -18.19 -12.48
N GLN A 180 9.39 -19.25 -11.77
CA GLN A 180 7.99 -19.66 -11.66
C GLN A 180 7.60 -19.74 -10.19
N LEU A 181 6.58 -18.98 -9.80
CA LEU A 181 6.08 -18.95 -8.44
C LEU A 181 4.64 -19.46 -8.39
N ASN A 182 4.29 -20.15 -7.29
CA ASN A 182 2.89 -20.44 -7.02
C ASN A 182 2.14 -19.17 -6.54
N PRO A 183 0.79 -19.16 -6.53
CA PRO A 183 0.01 -17.98 -6.14
C PRO A 183 0.31 -17.48 -4.72
N GLY A 184 0.61 -18.37 -3.78
CA GLY A 184 0.95 -18.00 -2.40
C GLY A 184 2.28 -17.25 -2.30
N GLN A 185 3.30 -17.73 -3.01
CA GLN A 185 4.61 -17.09 -3.10
C GLN A 185 4.50 -15.73 -3.82
N HIS A 186 3.75 -15.67 -4.93
CA HIS A 186 3.48 -14.42 -5.64
C HIS A 186 2.84 -13.38 -4.70
N GLY A 187 1.76 -13.76 -4.00
CA GLY A 187 1.09 -12.88 -3.03
C GLY A 187 2.00 -12.40 -1.89
N PHE A 188 2.91 -13.25 -1.41
CA PHE A 188 3.91 -12.87 -0.41
C PHE A 188 4.86 -11.77 -0.93
N HIS A 189 5.39 -11.89 -2.16
CA HIS A 189 6.28 -10.90 -2.74
C HIS A 189 5.57 -9.58 -3.03
N VAL A 190 4.34 -9.64 -3.56
CA VAL A 190 3.50 -8.44 -3.75
C VAL A 190 3.29 -7.71 -2.41
N SER A 191 2.91 -8.43 -1.37
CA SER A 191 2.71 -7.86 -0.03
C SER A 191 3.98 -7.21 0.53
N ASN A 192 5.16 -7.80 0.27
CA ASN A 192 6.44 -7.22 0.66
C ASN A 192 6.76 -5.92 -0.07
N VAL A 193 6.55 -5.89 -1.39
CA VAL A 193 6.74 -4.68 -2.21
C VAL A 193 5.81 -3.56 -1.76
N GLU A 194 4.52 -3.87 -1.56
CA GLU A 194 3.54 -2.90 -1.04
C GLU A 194 3.93 -2.35 0.32
N ARG A 195 4.42 -3.22 1.23
CA ARG A 195 4.87 -2.81 2.56
C ARG A 195 6.07 -1.86 2.50
N ARG A 196 7.04 -2.13 1.62
CA ARG A 196 8.18 -1.22 1.39
C ARG A 196 7.72 0.10 0.77
N LEU A 197 6.87 0.04 -0.25
CA LEU A 197 6.31 1.21 -0.92
C LEU A 197 5.52 2.12 0.03
N LYS A 198 4.75 1.55 0.97
CA LYS A 198 3.96 2.30 1.95
C LYS A 198 4.82 3.35 2.67
N ASN A 199 6.03 2.97 3.07
CA ASN A 199 6.93 3.84 3.83
C ASN A 199 7.93 4.62 2.96
N TYR A 200 8.01 4.29 1.66
CA TYR A 200 8.95 4.92 0.76
C TYR A 200 8.56 6.35 0.39
N ARG A 201 9.59 7.19 0.21
CA ARG A 201 9.48 8.57 -0.26
C ARG A 201 10.28 8.69 -1.55
N PHE A 202 9.56 8.93 -2.63
CA PHE A 202 10.15 9.16 -3.94
C PHE A 202 11.04 10.41 -3.92
N ARG A 203 12.23 10.26 -4.49
CA ARG A 203 13.19 11.31 -4.76
C ARG A 203 12.89 11.94 -6.12
N LEU A 204 13.47 13.11 -6.37
CA LEU A 204 13.31 13.79 -7.65
C LEU A 204 13.92 12.93 -8.77
N GLY A 205 13.13 12.66 -9.82
CA GLY A 205 13.56 11.89 -11.00
C GLY A 205 13.28 10.39 -10.92
N GLU A 206 12.83 9.85 -9.78
CA GLU A 206 12.45 8.43 -9.67
C GLU A 206 11.06 8.17 -10.26
N THR A 207 10.90 7.04 -10.95
CA THR A 207 9.60 6.55 -11.44
C THR A 207 9.02 5.50 -10.50
N ALA A 208 7.70 5.31 -10.52
CA ALA A 208 7.05 4.23 -9.76
C ALA A 208 7.58 2.86 -10.19
N GLU A 209 7.74 2.71 -11.50
CA GLU A 209 8.17 1.47 -12.16
C GLU A 209 9.55 1.04 -11.67
N ASP A 210 10.55 1.94 -11.73
CA ASP A 210 11.92 1.65 -11.31
C ASP A 210 11.97 1.26 -9.82
N VAL A 211 11.27 1.99 -8.96
CA VAL A 211 11.27 1.74 -7.51
C VAL A 211 10.56 0.43 -7.17
N LEU A 212 9.43 0.14 -7.82
CA LEU A 212 8.69 -1.11 -7.61
C LEU A 212 9.50 -2.31 -8.11
N ALA A 213 10.12 -2.20 -9.29
CA ALA A 213 10.99 -3.22 -9.84
C ALA A 213 12.16 -3.49 -8.90
N ALA A 214 12.82 -2.45 -8.39
CA ALA A 214 13.91 -2.58 -7.42
C ALA A 214 13.44 -3.28 -6.12
N PHE A 215 12.26 -2.92 -5.59
CA PHE A 215 11.69 -3.61 -4.42
C PHE A 215 11.32 -5.06 -4.70
N ALA A 216 10.81 -5.36 -5.90
CA ALA A 216 10.50 -6.72 -6.32
C ALA A 216 11.77 -7.58 -6.41
N VAL A 217 12.84 -7.07 -7.04
CA VAL A 217 14.15 -7.71 -7.09
C VAL A 217 14.68 -7.99 -5.68
N CYS A 218 14.64 -6.98 -4.79
CA CYS A 218 15.07 -7.16 -3.39
C CYS A 218 14.18 -8.13 -2.61
N SER A 219 12.93 -8.35 -3.02
CA SER A 219 12.09 -9.36 -2.37
C SER A 219 12.37 -10.76 -2.90
N LEU A 220 12.72 -10.90 -4.18
CA LEU A 220 12.85 -12.17 -4.89
C LEU A 220 14.27 -12.77 -4.80
N VAL A 221 15.30 -11.94 -4.89
CA VAL A 221 16.69 -12.40 -5.12
C VAL A 221 17.49 -12.41 -3.82
N ALA A 222 17.40 -11.33 -3.05
CA ALA A 222 18.08 -11.16 -1.77
C ALA A 222 17.45 -9.96 -1.05
N GLN A 223 17.16 -10.06 0.26
CA GLN A 223 16.57 -9.00 1.09
C GLN A 223 17.50 -7.79 1.31
N LEU A 224 18.22 -7.37 0.27
CA LEU A 224 19.24 -6.35 0.27
C LEU A 224 18.67 -4.99 -0.16
N ASN A 225 19.53 -3.97 -0.17
CA ASN A 225 19.23 -2.64 -0.67
C ASN A 225 19.16 -2.64 -2.21
N PRO A 226 18.38 -1.72 -2.82
CA PRO A 226 18.33 -1.53 -4.27
C PRO A 226 19.72 -1.39 -4.91
N LEU A 227 19.87 -1.94 -6.12
CA LEU A 227 21.08 -1.78 -6.93
C LEU A 227 21.25 -0.32 -7.39
N PRO A 228 22.49 0.13 -7.66
CA PRO A 228 22.76 1.48 -8.14
C PRO A 228 22.42 1.69 -9.64
N CYS A 229 21.82 0.70 -10.30
CA CYS A 229 21.30 0.77 -11.67
C CYS A 229 20.02 -0.07 -11.79
N ALA A 230 19.28 0.09 -12.90
CA ALA A 230 18.15 -0.77 -13.22
C ALA A 230 18.61 -2.22 -13.44
N HIS A 231 17.87 -3.20 -12.91
CA HIS A 231 18.24 -4.61 -13.01
C HIS A 231 18.11 -5.12 -14.45
N GLY A 232 17.11 -4.66 -15.21
CA GLY A 232 16.91 -5.04 -16.61
C GLY A 232 18.13 -4.73 -17.47
N THR A 233 18.65 -3.50 -17.40
CA THR A 233 19.87 -3.09 -18.11
C THR A 233 21.07 -3.97 -17.75
N LEU A 234 21.22 -4.34 -16.48
CA LEU A 234 22.30 -5.22 -16.04
C LEU A 234 22.13 -6.64 -16.62
N LEU A 235 20.93 -7.20 -16.56
CA LEU A 235 20.64 -8.53 -17.10
C LEU A 235 20.81 -8.59 -18.63
N GLU A 236 20.42 -7.53 -19.33
CA GLU A 236 20.63 -7.36 -20.76
C GLU A 236 22.12 -7.27 -21.10
N GLU A 237 22.88 -6.43 -20.39
CA GLU A 237 24.33 -6.25 -20.60
C GLU A 237 25.10 -7.57 -20.37
N LEU A 238 24.66 -8.36 -19.39
CA LEU A 238 25.25 -9.68 -19.10
C LEU A 238 24.72 -10.80 -20.01
N GLY A 239 23.69 -10.53 -20.83
CA GLY A 239 23.08 -11.51 -21.73
C GLY A 239 22.28 -12.61 -21.04
N VAL A 240 21.83 -12.39 -19.80
CA VAL A 240 21.15 -13.40 -18.95
C VAL A 240 19.68 -13.07 -18.67
N LEU A 241 19.11 -12.07 -19.34
CA LEU A 241 17.70 -11.72 -19.19
C LEU A 241 16.79 -12.91 -19.53
N GLY A 242 15.89 -13.28 -18.61
CA GLY A 242 14.99 -14.42 -18.76
C GLY A 242 15.67 -15.79 -18.61
N VAL A 243 16.99 -15.84 -18.43
CA VAL A 243 17.73 -17.09 -18.24
C VAL A 243 17.62 -17.51 -16.78
N ARG A 244 16.83 -18.57 -16.56
CA ARG A 244 16.58 -19.13 -15.24
C ARG A 244 17.90 -19.48 -14.55
N ASP A 245 17.94 -19.23 -13.24
CA ASP A 245 19.10 -19.39 -12.35
C ASP A 245 20.26 -18.42 -12.62
N GLU A 246 20.68 -18.22 -13.87
CA GLU A 246 21.74 -17.28 -14.24
C GLU A 246 21.37 -15.82 -13.92
N ALA A 247 20.15 -15.39 -14.25
CA ALA A 247 19.68 -14.04 -13.93
C ALA A 247 19.71 -13.76 -12.42
N ALA A 248 19.27 -14.73 -11.61
CA ALA A 248 19.29 -14.60 -10.16
C ALA A 248 20.71 -14.59 -9.59
N MET A 249 21.61 -15.42 -10.11
CA MET A 249 23.03 -15.40 -9.72
C MET A 249 23.70 -14.09 -10.10
N ALA A 250 23.45 -13.57 -11.30
CA ALA A 250 23.98 -12.30 -11.77
C ALA A 250 23.57 -11.15 -10.85
N LEU A 251 22.29 -11.10 -10.45
CA LEU A 251 21.83 -10.07 -9.51
C LEU A 251 22.41 -10.23 -8.10
N ARG A 252 22.59 -11.46 -7.61
CA ARG A 252 23.28 -11.68 -6.32
C ARG A 252 24.72 -11.19 -6.37
N LEU A 253 25.45 -11.52 -7.44
CA LEU A 253 26.81 -11.02 -7.66
C LEU A 253 26.81 -9.48 -7.70
N ALA A 254 25.88 -8.88 -8.44
CA ALA A 254 25.76 -7.44 -8.57
C ALA A 254 25.50 -6.75 -7.23
N HIS A 255 24.69 -7.34 -6.36
CA HIS A 255 24.48 -6.86 -5.00
C HIS A 255 25.77 -6.96 -4.16
N SER A 256 26.49 -8.10 -4.23
CA SER A 256 27.77 -8.26 -3.53
C SER A 256 28.81 -7.25 -4.00
N VAL A 257 28.90 -7.01 -5.32
CA VAL A 257 29.78 -5.98 -5.89
C VAL A 257 29.39 -4.61 -5.37
N ALA A 258 28.10 -4.24 -5.40
CA ALA A 258 27.63 -2.94 -4.92
C ALA A 258 27.95 -2.71 -3.44
N GLU A 259 27.80 -3.75 -2.61
CA GLU A 259 28.08 -3.69 -1.17
C GLU A 259 29.58 -3.49 -0.88
N ILE A 260 30.44 -4.20 -1.61
CA ILE A 260 31.89 -4.18 -1.41
C ILE A 260 32.54 -2.94 -2.03
N SER A 261 32.24 -2.66 -3.30
CA SER A 261 32.93 -1.62 -4.08
C SER A 261 32.40 -0.22 -3.82
N ARG A 262 31.11 -0.10 -3.45
CA ARG A 262 30.37 1.18 -3.36
C ARG A 262 30.48 2.04 -4.63
N THR A 263 30.67 1.41 -5.79
CA THR A 263 30.73 2.11 -7.09
C THR A 263 29.33 2.39 -7.64
N HIS A 264 29.22 3.37 -8.54
CA HIS A 264 27.97 3.80 -9.18
C HIS A 264 28.14 4.00 -10.69
N GLY A 265 27.02 4.06 -11.41
CA GLY A 265 26.99 4.37 -12.84
C GLY A 265 27.75 3.38 -13.71
N GLU A 266 28.43 3.88 -14.74
CA GLU A 266 29.15 3.06 -15.73
C GLU A 266 30.31 2.26 -15.10
N THR A 267 31.00 2.83 -14.11
CA THR A 267 32.07 2.15 -13.37
C THR A 267 31.55 0.92 -12.62
N TYR A 268 30.35 1.02 -12.06
CA TYR A 268 29.69 -0.12 -11.42
C TYR A 268 29.36 -1.22 -12.43
N LEU A 269 28.71 -0.87 -13.54
CA LEU A 269 28.34 -1.84 -14.58
C LEU A 269 29.58 -2.58 -15.10
N LYS A 270 30.65 -1.86 -15.45
CA LYS A 270 31.92 -2.46 -15.90
C LYS A 270 32.51 -3.45 -14.89
N LEU A 271 32.43 -3.14 -13.60
CA LEU A 271 32.95 -4.01 -12.54
C LEU A 271 32.11 -5.28 -12.38
N VAL A 272 30.78 -5.16 -12.48
CA VAL A 272 29.90 -6.34 -12.43
C VAL A 272 30.15 -7.22 -13.67
N THR A 273 30.21 -6.63 -14.86
CA THR A 273 30.48 -7.36 -16.11
C THR A 273 31.83 -8.06 -16.09
N SER A 274 32.89 -7.39 -15.64
CA SER A 274 34.21 -8.03 -15.56
C SER A 274 34.24 -9.18 -14.55
N THR A 275 33.58 -9.01 -13.40
CA THR A 275 33.49 -10.06 -12.37
C THR A 275 32.66 -11.25 -12.86
N TRP A 276 31.55 -10.99 -13.56
CA TRP A 276 30.69 -12.03 -14.15
C TRP A 276 31.44 -12.87 -15.17
N THR A 277 32.13 -12.22 -16.12
CA THR A 277 32.92 -12.88 -17.16
C THR A 277 34.09 -13.68 -16.59
N ALA A 278 34.73 -13.18 -15.52
CA ALA A 278 35.80 -13.92 -14.86
C ALA A 278 35.32 -15.21 -14.18
N LEU A 279 34.07 -15.22 -13.68
CA LEU A 279 33.45 -16.39 -13.08
C LEU A 279 32.84 -17.35 -14.11
N HIS A 280 32.53 -16.86 -15.31
CA HIS A 280 31.94 -17.62 -16.42
C HIS A 280 32.76 -17.45 -17.70
N PRO A 281 34.02 -17.92 -17.73
CA PRO A 281 34.83 -17.83 -18.94
C PRO A 281 34.12 -18.58 -20.07
N GLN A 282 33.90 -17.91 -21.21
CA GLN A 282 33.39 -18.61 -22.39
C GLN A 282 34.40 -19.69 -22.80
N PRO A 283 33.94 -20.90 -23.17
CA PRO A 283 34.84 -21.89 -23.73
C PRO A 283 35.46 -21.31 -25.01
N GLU A 284 36.80 -21.27 -25.05
CA GLU A 284 37.56 -20.87 -26.23
C GLU A 284 37.06 -21.71 -27.43
N ARG A 285 36.60 -21.02 -28.48
CA ARG A 285 36.21 -21.65 -29.76
C ARG A 285 37.44 -21.96 -30.59
#